data_AF-A0A0U2WRR0-F1
#
_entry.id   AF-A0A0U2WRR0-F1
#
_cell.length_a   1.000
_cell.length_b   1.000
_cell.length_c   1.000
_cell.angle_alpha   90.00
_cell.angle_beta   90.00
_cell.angle_gamma   90.00
#
_symmetry.space_group_name_H-M   'P 1'
#
loop_
_entity.id
_entity.type
_entity.pdbx_description
1 polymer ?
#
loop_
_entity_poly.entity_id
_entity_poly.type
_entity_poly.pdbx_seq_one_letter_code
_entity_poly.pdbx_strand_id
1 'polypeptide(L)'
;MYKNKLKELMLERNISNHRLAKETSISRQAISKIKNNEFHDISVNVLTELLEYFDMPFNEFGTIYTREECLQALLPNRGFNQKNLNLLESLFSKNLHISCKYHPYSSKQCLNIYSKNYFKKFSFSGNMRINTSLYGLTFEITDFDLYRKSENFHFDDFYDFYKDFIIQLEHYALTLGFTQIVININSYFDKNLKMQLEPRKVNLKDLNLLINKYKYSNRENELIKTSIIKQLGYIEHSYNDSQQKRKYEKEKINNYVDCLNHLTFFEKEQKRISIFSEKNIYFNHDTKKFIKPLNSEIIPKEKLEKDIKRQWEWL
;
A
#
# COMPACT_ATOMS: atom_id res chain seq x y z
N MET A 1 -10.22 2.07 -21.85
CA MET A 1 -10.61 3.31 -21.14
C MET A 1 -10.32 4.49 -22.03
N TYR A 2 -11.07 5.58 -21.96
CA TYR A 2 -10.90 6.72 -22.86
C TYR A 2 -10.26 7.90 -22.11
N LYS A 3 -9.06 8.31 -22.54
CA LYS A 3 -8.34 9.47 -22.02
C LYS A 3 -8.81 10.71 -22.77
N ASN A 4 -9.61 11.56 -22.13
CA ASN A 4 -10.10 12.79 -22.73
C ASN A 4 -9.09 13.94 -22.62
N LYS A 5 -9.14 14.88 -23.57
CA LYS A 5 -8.33 16.10 -23.59
C LYS A 5 -9.11 17.36 -23.19
N LEU A 6 -10.25 17.21 -22.49
CA LEU A 6 -11.15 18.33 -22.21
C LEU A 6 -10.43 19.51 -21.55
N LYS A 7 -9.51 19.22 -20.61
CA LYS A 7 -8.73 20.26 -19.93
C LYS A 7 -7.82 21.04 -20.86
N GLU A 8 -7.13 20.35 -21.76
CA GLU A 8 -6.21 20.95 -22.74
C GLU A 8 -7.01 21.82 -23.72
N LEU A 9 -8.08 21.27 -24.29
CA LEU A 9 -8.95 21.97 -25.24
C LEU A 9 -9.61 23.22 -24.64
N MET A 10 -10.06 23.14 -23.39
CA MET A 10 -10.63 24.29 -22.69
C MET A 10 -9.58 25.38 -22.43
N LEU A 11 -8.33 25.00 -22.12
CA LEU A 11 -7.23 25.96 -21.92
C LEU A 11 -6.84 26.64 -23.23
N GLU A 12 -6.65 25.87 -24.29
CA GLU A 12 -6.29 26.37 -25.63
C GLU A 12 -7.31 27.35 -26.19
N ARG A 13 -8.61 27.09 -25.94
CA ARG A 13 -9.72 27.94 -26.44
C ARG A 13 -10.22 28.96 -25.40
N ASN A 14 -9.57 29.09 -24.25
CA ASN A 14 -9.94 29.98 -23.14
C ASN A 14 -11.41 29.84 -22.71
N ILE A 15 -11.86 28.60 -22.50
CA ILE A 15 -13.25 28.24 -22.16
C ILE A 15 -13.33 27.93 -20.67
N SER A 16 -14.24 28.62 -19.97
CA SER A 16 -14.51 28.35 -18.55
C SER A 16 -15.55 27.24 -18.38
N ASN A 17 -15.56 26.58 -17.22
CA ASN A 17 -16.60 25.60 -16.89
C ASN A 17 -18.01 26.21 -16.96
N HIS A 18 -18.14 27.50 -16.62
CA HIS A 18 -19.42 28.21 -16.69
C HIS A 18 -19.87 28.38 -18.14
N ARG A 19 -18.95 28.78 -19.03
CA ARG A 19 -19.25 28.98 -20.45
C ARG A 19 -19.70 27.68 -21.09
N LEU A 20 -18.91 26.62 -20.93
CA LEU A 20 -19.22 25.30 -21.46
C LEU A 20 -20.58 24.79 -20.95
N ALA A 21 -20.87 24.93 -19.66
CA ALA A 21 -22.16 24.51 -19.08
C ALA A 21 -23.37 25.35 -19.51
N LYS A 22 -23.14 26.58 -20.03
CA LYS A 22 -24.21 27.44 -20.54
C LYS A 22 -24.51 27.13 -22.01
N GLU A 23 -23.47 26.74 -22.75
CA GLU A 23 -23.53 26.48 -24.20
C GLU A 23 -23.78 24.99 -24.52
N THR A 24 -23.81 24.13 -23.49
CA THR A 24 -24.13 22.68 -23.57
C THR A 24 -25.18 22.31 -22.51
N SER A 25 -25.72 21.09 -22.53
CA SER A 25 -26.59 20.59 -21.46
C SER A 25 -25.81 20.00 -20.28
N ILE A 26 -24.48 20.01 -20.36
CA ILE A 26 -23.60 19.37 -19.39
C ILE A 26 -23.48 20.23 -18.12
N SER A 27 -23.80 19.64 -16.97
CA SER A 27 -23.65 20.35 -15.69
C SER A 27 -22.20 20.76 -15.41
N ARG A 28 -22.01 21.91 -14.72
CA ARG A 28 -20.68 22.37 -14.27
C ARG A 28 -19.94 21.33 -13.43
N GLN A 29 -20.68 20.53 -12.66
CA GLN A 29 -20.10 19.46 -11.84
C GLN A 29 -19.55 18.33 -12.71
N ALA A 30 -20.31 17.88 -13.72
CA ALA A 30 -19.84 16.88 -14.67
C ALA A 30 -18.62 17.37 -15.45
N ILE A 31 -18.64 18.61 -15.97
CA ILE A 31 -17.48 19.24 -16.62
C ILE A 31 -16.27 19.25 -15.68
N SER A 32 -16.46 19.64 -14.42
CA SER A 32 -15.37 19.65 -13.44
C SER A 32 -14.77 18.27 -13.21
N LYS A 33 -15.61 17.21 -13.13
CA LYS A 33 -15.15 15.83 -12.97
C LYS A 33 -14.35 15.36 -14.18
N ILE A 34 -14.87 15.55 -15.40
CA ILE A 34 -14.20 15.15 -16.65
C ILE A 34 -12.88 15.91 -16.84
N LYS A 35 -12.90 17.24 -16.64
CA LYS A 35 -11.73 18.11 -16.78
C LYS A 35 -10.61 17.77 -15.81
N ASN A 36 -10.95 17.42 -14.57
CA ASN A 36 -9.97 17.16 -13.51
C ASN A 36 -9.57 15.68 -13.42
N ASN A 37 -10.20 14.80 -14.21
CA ASN A 37 -9.84 13.39 -14.34
C ASN A 37 -9.97 12.97 -15.82
N GLU A 38 -8.84 12.92 -16.52
CA GLU A 38 -8.75 12.55 -17.94
C GLU A 38 -9.33 11.17 -18.25
N PHE A 39 -9.43 10.28 -17.26
CA PHE A 39 -10.00 8.93 -17.39
C PHE A 39 -11.40 8.81 -16.77
N HIS A 40 -12.07 9.91 -16.45
CA HIS A 40 -13.44 9.88 -15.97
C HIS A 40 -14.35 9.20 -17.00
N ASP A 41 -15.23 8.30 -16.56
CA ASP A 41 -16.20 7.68 -17.45
C ASP A 41 -17.20 8.73 -17.92
N ILE A 42 -17.26 8.94 -19.24
CA ILE A 42 -18.15 9.90 -19.89
C ILE A 42 -19.29 9.10 -20.52
N SER A 43 -20.53 9.49 -20.25
CA SER A 43 -21.68 8.91 -20.96
C SER A 43 -21.63 9.30 -22.43
N VAL A 44 -22.21 8.46 -23.30
CA VAL A 44 -22.22 8.72 -24.76
C VAL A 44 -22.84 10.09 -25.07
N ASN A 45 -23.96 10.44 -24.44
CA ASN A 45 -24.63 11.72 -24.67
C ASN A 45 -23.72 12.92 -24.33
N VAL A 46 -23.03 12.87 -23.18
CA VAL A 46 -22.12 13.93 -22.76
C VAL A 46 -20.92 14.01 -23.70
N LEU A 47 -20.40 12.86 -24.14
CA LEU A 47 -19.29 12.84 -25.09
C LEU A 47 -19.71 13.43 -26.44
N THR A 48 -20.88 13.07 -26.98
CA THR A 48 -21.40 13.61 -28.23
C THR A 48 -21.52 15.13 -28.18
N GLU A 49 -22.12 15.69 -27.11
CA GLU A 49 -22.20 17.14 -26.96
C GLU A 49 -20.82 17.82 -26.90
N LEU A 50 -19.83 17.19 -26.26
CA LEU A 50 -18.47 17.72 -26.24
C LEU A 50 -17.82 17.68 -27.63
N LEU A 51 -18.00 16.61 -28.39
CA LEU A 51 -17.47 16.50 -29.76
C LEU A 51 -18.08 17.56 -30.68
N GLU A 52 -19.40 17.77 -30.60
CA GLU A 52 -20.12 18.80 -31.34
C GLU A 52 -19.67 20.22 -30.94
N TYR A 53 -19.58 20.49 -29.64
CA TYR A 53 -19.17 21.79 -29.13
C TYR A 53 -17.75 22.19 -29.55
N PHE A 54 -16.82 21.22 -29.54
CA PHE A 54 -15.44 21.46 -29.95
C PHE A 54 -15.22 21.32 -31.47
N ASP A 55 -16.24 20.91 -32.22
CA ASP A 55 -16.20 20.61 -33.66
C ASP A 55 -15.01 19.69 -34.00
N MET A 56 -14.98 18.53 -33.36
CA MET A 56 -13.86 17.60 -33.53
C MET A 56 -14.28 16.13 -33.45
N PRO A 57 -13.60 15.24 -34.17
CA PRO A 57 -13.89 13.82 -34.14
C PRO A 57 -13.41 13.15 -32.85
N PHE A 58 -13.98 11.97 -32.57
CA PHE A 58 -13.70 11.19 -31.35
C PHE A 58 -12.20 10.92 -31.14
N ASN A 59 -11.45 10.56 -32.18
CA ASN A 59 -10.01 10.28 -32.08
C ASN A 59 -9.15 11.53 -31.79
N GLU A 60 -9.65 12.74 -32.03
CA GLU A 60 -8.93 13.98 -31.72
C GLU A 60 -9.20 14.44 -30.28
N PHE A 61 -10.45 14.30 -29.82
CA PHE A 61 -10.86 14.66 -28.45
C PHE A 61 -10.17 13.80 -27.38
N GLY A 62 -9.72 12.60 -27.72
CA GLY A 62 -9.09 11.70 -26.78
C GLY A 62 -8.54 10.44 -27.41
N THR A 63 -8.06 9.53 -26.57
CA THR A 63 -7.38 8.32 -27.03
C THR A 63 -7.83 7.13 -26.17
N ILE A 64 -7.96 5.97 -26.79
CA ILE A 64 -8.29 4.72 -26.08
C ILE A 64 -6.99 4.16 -25.50
N TYR A 65 -7.01 3.95 -24.19
CA TYR A 65 -5.95 3.33 -23.42
C TYR A 65 -6.43 1.96 -22.91
N THR A 66 -5.55 0.97 -22.93
CA THR A 66 -5.69 -0.21 -22.09
C THR A 66 -5.63 0.18 -20.61
N ARG A 67 -6.03 -0.73 -19.72
CA ARG A 67 -5.94 -0.50 -18.28
C ARG A 67 -4.49 -0.22 -17.84
N GLU A 68 -3.55 -1.00 -18.36
CA GLU A 68 -2.13 -0.87 -18.04
C GLU A 68 -1.58 0.49 -18.46
N GLU A 69 -1.87 0.91 -19.69
CA GLU A 69 -1.46 2.23 -20.18
C GLU A 69 -2.08 3.36 -19.35
N CYS A 70 -3.34 3.23 -18.93
CA CYS A 70 -3.99 4.21 -18.05
C CYS A 70 -3.28 4.30 -16.69
N LEU A 71 -3.02 3.16 -16.05
CA LEU A 71 -2.32 3.11 -14.78
C LEU A 71 -0.90 3.69 -14.89
N GLN A 72 -0.19 3.38 -15.99
CA GLN A 72 1.14 3.93 -16.25
C GLN A 72 1.10 5.46 -16.45
N ALA A 73 0.13 5.98 -17.18
CA ALA A 73 -0.06 7.42 -17.38
C ALA A 73 -0.33 8.17 -16.06
N LEU A 74 -0.88 7.48 -15.05
CA LEU A 74 -1.21 8.05 -13.74
C LEU A 74 -0.01 8.07 -12.76
N LEU A 75 1.05 7.30 -13.01
CA LEU A 75 2.21 7.20 -12.09
C LEU A 75 3.03 8.49 -11.95
N PRO A 76 3.37 9.25 -13.02
CA PRO A 76 4.26 10.40 -12.89
C PRO A 76 3.77 11.46 -11.89
N ASN A 77 2.45 11.71 -11.88
CA ASN A 77 1.81 12.67 -10.96
C ASN A 77 1.80 12.19 -9.50
N ARG A 78 1.99 10.89 -9.27
CA ARG A 78 2.01 10.24 -7.95
C ARG A 78 3.43 9.88 -7.49
N GLY A 79 4.44 10.10 -8.33
CA GLY A 79 5.84 9.86 -7.99
C GLY A 79 6.33 10.70 -6.82
N PHE A 80 7.49 10.34 -6.29
CA PHE A 80 8.20 11.02 -5.22
C PHE A 80 8.87 12.32 -5.70
N ASN A 81 8.05 13.21 -6.28
CA ASN A 81 8.44 14.58 -6.62
C ASN A 81 8.39 15.49 -5.38
N GLN A 82 8.90 16.72 -5.50
CA GLN A 82 9.02 17.63 -4.35
C GLN A 82 7.67 17.89 -3.66
N LYS A 83 6.58 18.10 -4.42
CA LYS A 83 5.24 18.33 -3.87
C LYS A 83 4.79 17.14 -3.03
N ASN A 84 4.95 15.93 -3.54
CA ASN A 84 4.53 14.71 -2.88
C ASN A 84 5.46 14.38 -1.69
N LEU A 85 6.75 14.68 -1.75
CA LEU A 85 7.66 14.54 -0.61
C LEU A 85 7.35 15.56 0.51
N ASN A 86 6.97 16.78 0.16
CA ASN A 86 6.54 17.79 1.14
C ASN A 86 5.26 17.35 1.87
N LEU A 87 4.33 16.68 1.17
CA LEU A 87 3.15 16.09 1.80
C LEU A 87 3.55 15.02 2.83
N LEU A 88 4.44 14.10 2.45
CA LEU A 88 4.93 13.03 3.33
C LEU A 88 5.65 13.61 4.57
N GLU A 89 6.56 14.56 4.38
CA GLU A 89 7.23 15.25 5.49
C GLU A 89 6.24 16.01 6.37
N SER A 90 5.21 16.65 5.79
CA SER A 90 4.19 17.32 6.59
C SER A 90 3.39 16.34 7.45
N LEU A 91 3.08 15.14 6.96
CA LEU A 91 2.35 14.13 7.74
C LEU A 91 3.21 13.64 8.91
N PHE A 92 4.48 13.32 8.63
CA PHE A 92 5.40 12.83 9.65
C PHE A 92 5.78 13.89 10.69
N SER A 93 6.06 15.12 10.27
CA SER A 93 6.43 16.20 11.19
C SER A 93 5.27 16.64 12.09
N LYS A 94 4.07 16.78 11.54
CA LYS A 94 2.90 17.23 12.30
C LYS A 94 2.35 16.15 13.22
N ASN A 95 2.26 14.90 12.75
CA ASN A 95 1.53 13.85 13.46
C ASN A 95 2.44 12.92 14.26
N LEU A 96 3.72 12.80 13.90
CA LEU A 96 4.68 11.91 14.58
C LEU A 96 5.87 12.67 15.19
N HIS A 97 5.97 13.99 14.95
CA HIS A 97 7.08 14.83 15.39
C HIS A 97 8.46 14.31 14.95
N ILE A 98 8.52 13.70 13.77
CA ILE A 98 9.76 13.24 13.14
C ILE A 98 10.03 13.97 11.84
N SER A 99 11.29 14.04 11.47
CA SER A 99 11.71 14.51 10.14
C SER A 99 12.56 13.46 9.45
N CYS A 100 12.42 13.36 8.13
CA CYS A 100 13.11 12.35 7.33
C CYS A 100 13.99 12.97 6.23
N LYS A 101 14.98 12.20 5.80
CA LYS A 101 15.71 12.41 4.55
C LYS A 101 15.08 11.54 3.48
N TYR A 102 14.92 12.10 2.29
CA TYR A 102 14.26 11.46 1.16
C TYR A 102 15.24 11.37 -0.01
N HIS A 103 15.39 10.18 -0.56
CA HIS A 103 16.25 9.91 -1.71
C HIS A 103 15.43 9.20 -2.79
N PRO A 104 14.65 9.95 -3.59
CA PRO A 104 13.92 9.38 -4.71
C PRO A 104 14.88 8.87 -5.79
N TYR A 105 14.55 7.74 -6.41
CA TYR A 105 15.32 7.14 -7.50
C TYR A 105 14.37 6.45 -8.49
N SER A 106 14.92 5.85 -9.56
CA SER A 106 14.13 5.19 -10.62
C SER A 106 13.03 6.11 -11.16
N SER A 107 13.44 7.27 -11.70
CA SER A 107 12.51 8.30 -12.21
C SER A 107 11.43 8.72 -11.19
N LYS A 108 11.81 8.79 -9.91
CA LYS A 108 10.93 9.14 -8.77
C LYS A 108 9.82 8.11 -8.52
N GLN A 109 9.94 6.89 -9.01
CA GLN A 109 8.99 5.82 -8.69
C GLN A 109 9.38 5.02 -7.45
N CYS A 110 10.62 5.15 -7.00
CA CYS A 110 11.10 4.54 -5.77
C CYS A 110 11.68 5.59 -4.83
N LEU A 111 11.66 5.29 -3.54
CA LEU A 111 12.12 6.18 -2.48
C LEU A 111 12.86 5.38 -1.42
N ASN A 112 14.11 5.77 -1.16
CA ASN A 112 14.74 5.46 0.12
C ASN A 112 14.45 6.59 1.10
N ILE A 113 14.09 6.23 2.32
CA ILE A 113 13.73 7.18 3.37
C ILE A 113 14.41 6.81 4.68
N TYR A 114 14.91 7.83 5.40
CA TYR A 114 15.63 7.65 6.66
C TYR A 114 15.24 8.73 7.65
N SER A 115 15.12 8.41 8.95
CA SER A 115 14.98 9.43 10.00
C SER A 115 16.19 10.37 10.02
N LYS A 116 15.97 11.67 10.19
CA LYS A 116 17.05 12.61 10.53
C LYS A 116 17.55 12.33 11.96
N ASN A 117 18.83 12.58 12.21
CA ASN A 117 19.53 12.23 13.45
C ASN A 117 19.03 12.92 14.73
N TYR A 118 18.02 13.77 14.67
CA TYR A 118 17.54 14.56 15.81
C TYR A 118 16.51 13.84 16.68
N PHE A 119 15.85 12.78 16.19
CA PHE A 119 14.92 12.01 17.00
C PHE A 119 15.67 10.99 17.85
N LYS A 120 15.83 11.28 19.15
CA LYS A 120 16.69 10.51 20.06
C LYS A 120 16.12 9.15 20.46
N LYS A 121 14.79 8.95 20.35
CA LYS A 121 14.12 7.74 20.85
C LYS A 121 14.14 6.59 19.84
N PHE A 122 13.86 6.89 18.57
CA PHE A 122 13.72 5.90 17.50
C PHE A 122 14.48 6.32 16.24
N SER A 123 14.90 5.33 15.46
CA SER A 123 15.44 5.51 14.10
C SER A 123 14.54 4.81 13.13
N PHE A 124 14.41 5.37 11.94
CA PHE A 124 13.65 4.77 10.85
C PHE A 124 14.52 4.67 9.59
N SER A 125 14.42 3.55 8.87
CA SER A 125 14.86 3.43 7.47
C SER A 125 13.89 2.58 6.68
N GLY A 126 13.62 2.95 5.44
CA GLY A 126 12.73 2.14 4.61
C GLY A 126 12.91 2.40 3.12
N ASN A 127 12.33 1.49 2.34
CA ASN A 127 12.22 1.59 0.90
C ASN A 127 10.75 1.52 0.51
N MET A 128 10.36 2.37 -0.43
CA MET A 128 8.99 2.48 -0.92
C MET A 128 9.01 2.56 -2.44
N ARG A 129 7.96 2.03 -3.06
CA ARG A 129 7.79 2.00 -4.51
C ARG A 129 6.36 2.34 -4.87
N ILE A 130 6.18 3.10 -5.94
CA ILE A 130 4.90 3.25 -6.61
C ILE A 130 4.87 2.38 -7.86
N ASN A 131 3.81 1.60 -8.05
CA ASN A 131 3.67 0.73 -9.20
C ASN A 131 2.22 0.39 -9.53
N THR A 132 2.03 -0.48 -10.52
CA THR A 132 0.72 -0.92 -11.03
C THR A 132 0.56 -2.45 -10.97
N SER A 133 1.48 -3.16 -10.31
CA SER A 133 1.71 -4.61 -10.43
C SER A 133 0.63 -5.51 -9.82
N LEU A 134 -0.44 -4.94 -9.25
CA LEU A 134 -1.50 -5.65 -8.55
C LEU A 134 -2.85 -5.10 -9.02
N TYR A 135 -3.88 -5.15 -8.18
CA TYR A 135 -5.24 -4.73 -8.49
C TYR A 135 -5.43 -3.24 -8.86
N GLY A 136 -4.36 -2.43 -8.93
CA GLY A 136 -4.42 -1.03 -9.37
C GLY A 136 -3.15 -0.24 -9.03
N LEU A 137 -3.31 1.08 -8.92
CA LEU A 137 -2.26 1.98 -8.43
C LEU A 137 -1.88 1.61 -7.00
N THR A 138 -0.64 1.18 -6.86
CA THR A 138 -0.12 0.56 -5.63
C THR A 138 0.98 1.42 -5.04
N PHE A 139 0.81 1.77 -3.76
CA PHE A 139 1.88 2.27 -2.92
C PHE A 139 2.45 1.08 -2.12
N GLU A 140 3.62 0.61 -2.50
CA GLU A 140 4.28 -0.56 -1.91
C GLU A 140 5.40 -0.11 -0.97
N ILE A 141 5.32 -0.53 0.29
CA ILE A 141 6.38 -0.43 1.29
C ILE A 141 7.16 -1.74 1.17
N THR A 142 8.27 -1.68 0.45
CA THR A 142 9.11 -2.85 0.13
C THR A 142 9.92 -3.29 1.34
N ASP A 143 10.37 -2.32 2.15
CA ASP A 143 11.01 -2.54 3.43
C ASP A 143 10.79 -1.34 4.36
N PHE A 144 10.72 -1.57 5.66
CA PHE A 144 10.45 -0.54 6.65
C PHE A 144 10.97 -0.97 8.01
N ASP A 145 12.04 -0.38 8.52
CA ASP A 145 12.55 -0.76 9.84
C ASP A 145 12.49 0.40 10.81
N LEU A 146 11.83 0.16 11.93
CA LEU A 146 11.84 1.06 13.06
C LEU A 146 12.70 0.47 14.18
N TYR A 147 13.75 1.20 14.54
CA TYR A 147 14.74 0.79 15.51
C TYR A 147 14.64 1.62 16.78
N ARG A 148 14.79 0.96 17.93
CA ARG A 148 14.98 1.62 19.23
C ARG A 148 16.39 2.21 19.32
N LYS A 149 16.50 3.50 19.63
CA LYS A 149 17.77 4.19 19.92
C LYS A 149 17.99 4.49 21.40
N SER A 150 16.92 4.78 22.14
CA SER A 150 17.01 5.14 23.56
C SER A 150 16.84 3.94 24.48
N GLU A 151 17.54 3.96 25.61
CA GLU A 151 17.36 3.02 26.72
C GLU A 151 16.09 3.33 27.55
N ASN A 152 15.63 4.60 27.56
CA ASN A 152 14.35 5.00 28.15
C ASN A 152 13.21 4.65 27.19
N PHE A 153 12.81 3.39 27.23
CA PHE A 153 11.88 2.78 26.31
C PHE A 153 10.66 2.22 27.02
N HIS A 154 9.48 2.58 26.52
CA HIS A 154 8.22 1.95 26.88
C HIS A 154 7.66 1.24 25.64
N PHE A 155 7.27 -0.02 25.82
CA PHE A 155 6.78 -0.85 24.72
C PHE A 155 5.52 -0.27 24.09
N ASP A 156 4.56 0.18 24.90
CA ASP A 156 3.28 0.71 24.42
C ASP A 156 3.49 1.96 23.56
N ASP A 157 4.31 2.92 24.04
CA ASP A 157 4.68 4.12 23.27
C ASP A 157 5.31 3.77 21.91
N PHE A 158 6.18 2.76 21.87
CA PHE A 158 6.82 2.32 20.63
C PHE A 158 5.85 1.63 19.69
N TYR A 159 4.99 0.76 20.23
CA TYR A 159 3.99 0.04 19.46
C TYR A 159 2.99 1.00 18.81
N ASP A 160 2.49 1.97 19.59
CA ASP A 160 1.58 2.98 19.10
C ASP A 160 2.26 3.91 18.10
N PHE A 161 3.50 4.35 18.34
CA PHE A 161 4.25 5.12 17.36
C PHE A 161 4.44 4.35 16.03
N TYR A 162 4.78 3.06 16.08
CA TYR A 162 4.95 2.23 14.89
C TYR A 162 3.63 2.12 14.11
N LYS A 163 2.52 1.93 14.82
CA LYS A 163 1.18 1.89 14.24
C LYS A 163 0.80 3.21 13.60
N ASP A 164 1.01 4.33 14.29
CA ASP A 164 0.72 5.67 13.79
C ASP A 164 1.58 6.01 12.58
N PHE A 165 2.82 5.52 12.53
CA PHE A 165 3.68 5.64 11.35
C PHE A 165 3.02 5.01 10.13
N ILE A 166 2.53 3.77 10.24
CA ILE A 166 1.84 3.09 9.13
C ILE A 166 0.56 3.84 8.75
N ILE A 167 -0.21 4.33 9.73
CA ILE A 167 -1.40 5.14 9.47
C ILE A 167 -1.05 6.41 8.66
N GLN A 168 0.06 7.08 8.95
CA GLN A 168 0.48 8.25 8.14
C GLN A 168 0.85 7.87 6.71
N LEU A 169 1.43 6.68 6.49
CA LEU A 169 1.67 6.15 5.15
C LEU A 169 0.36 5.82 4.41
N GLU A 170 -0.65 5.28 5.12
CA GLU A 170 -1.99 5.08 4.57
C GLU A 170 -2.62 6.41 4.14
N HIS A 171 -2.56 7.44 5.00
CA HIS A 171 -3.07 8.79 4.68
C HIS A 171 -2.35 9.41 3.47
N TYR A 172 -1.03 9.23 3.39
CA TYR A 172 -0.25 9.68 2.25
C TYR A 172 -0.74 9.00 0.95
N ALA A 173 -0.88 7.68 0.97
CA ALA A 173 -1.33 6.90 -0.17
C ALA A 173 -2.76 7.27 -0.57
N LEU A 174 -3.67 7.45 0.40
CA LEU A 174 -5.04 7.86 0.17
C LEU A 174 -5.10 9.25 -0.48
N THR A 175 -4.33 10.21 0.04
CA THR A 175 -4.30 11.61 -0.43
C THR A 175 -3.80 11.72 -1.87
N LEU A 176 -2.84 10.88 -2.26
CA LEU A 176 -2.35 10.83 -3.65
C LEU A 176 -3.22 9.98 -4.58
N GLY A 177 -4.33 9.44 -4.07
CA GLY A 177 -5.25 8.62 -4.86
C GLY A 177 -4.59 7.32 -5.32
N PHE A 178 -3.89 6.62 -4.42
CA PHE A 178 -3.59 5.21 -4.64
C PHE A 178 -4.85 4.37 -4.36
N THR A 179 -4.97 3.27 -5.09
CA THR A 179 -6.09 2.34 -4.91
C THR A 179 -5.86 1.40 -3.73
N GLN A 180 -4.60 1.11 -3.43
CA GLN A 180 -4.20 0.21 -2.36
C GLN A 180 -2.81 0.55 -1.84
N ILE A 181 -2.55 0.09 -0.63
CA ILE A 181 -1.24 0.08 0.00
C ILE A 181 -0.82 -1.36 0.26
N VAL A 182 0.45 -1.64 0.02
CA VAL A 182 1.04 -2.97 0.19
C VAL A 182 2.23 -2.88 1.13
N ILE A 183 2.29 -3.77 2.11
CA ILE A 183 3.42 -3.89 3.02
C ILE A 183 4.04 -5.26 2.84
N ASN A 184 5.34 -5.26 2.57
CA ASN A 184 6.14 -6.45 2.46
C ASN A 184 6.70 -6.83 3.83
N ILE A 185 6.54 -8.09 4.22
CA ILE A 185 6.99 -8.66 5.48
C ILE A 185 7.95 -9.80 5.16
N ASN A 186 9.17 -9.70 5.67
CA ASN A 186 10.24 -10.62 5.33
C ASN A 186 10.33 -11.76 6.35
N SER A 187 10.78 -12.92 5.88
CA SER A 187 11.24 -13.95 6.80
C SER A 187 12.49 -13.49 7.55
N TYR A 188 12.68 -13.93 8.79
CA TYR A 188 13.86 -13.60 9.59
C TYR A 188 14.60 -14.85 10.03
N PHE A 189 15.91 -14.72 10.25
CA PHE A 189 16.72 -15.77 10.86
C PHE A 189 16.62 -15.67 12.38
N ASP A 190 16.05 -16.68 13.04
CA ASP A 190 16.04 -16.76 14.50
C ASP A 190 17.37 -17.35 14.99
N LYS A 191 18.14 -16.56 15.75
CA LYS A 191 19.46 -16.96 16.25
C LYS A 191 19.40 -18.05 17.32
N ASN A 192 18.33 -18.10 18.11
CA ASN A 192 18.18 -19.07 19.19
C ASN A 192 17.86 -20.46 18.61
N LEU A 193 17.01 -20.48 17.58
CA LEU A 193 16.57 -21.70 16.89
C LEU A 193 17.47 -22.07 15.70
N LYS A 194 18.36 -21.17 15.27
CA LYS A 194 19.28 -21.30 14.13
C LYS A 194 18.57 -21.65 12.82
N MET A 195 17.42 -21.03 12.57
CA MET A 195 16.65 -21.27 11.35
C MET A 195 15.90 -20.04 10.86
N GLN A 196 15.56 -20.05 9.57
CA GLN A 196 14.75 -19.02 8.93
C GLN A 196 13.26 -19.26 9.24
N LEU A 197 12.59 -18.27 9.81
CA LEU A 197 11.19 -18.34 10.22
C LEU A 197 10.36 -17.28 9.52
N GLU A 198 9.14 -17.68 9.15
CA GLU A 198 8.10 -16.74 8.77
C GLU A 198 7.53 -16.02 10.00
N PRO A 199 7.37 -14.69 9.96
CA PRO A 199 6.65 -13.95 10.96
C PRO A 199 5.21 -14.44 11.06
N ARG A 200 4.70 -14.43 12.29
CA ARG A 200 3.31 -14.72 12.59
C ARG A 200 2.74 -13.66 13.52
N LYS A 201 1.42 -13.66 13.66
CA LYS A 201 0.78 -12.90 14.73
C LYS A 201 1.26 -13.49 16.06
N VAL A 202 1.63 -12.61 16.98
CA VAL A 202 2.03 -12.93 18.35
C VAL A 202 1.19 -12.04 19.26
N ASN A 203 0.80 -12.54 20.43
CA ASN A 203 0.05 -11.73 21.39
C ASN A 203 0.93 -10.58 21.94
N LEU A 204 0.28 -9.51 22.41
CA LEU A 204 1.00 -8.31 22.88
C LEU A 204 1.91 -8.59 24.09
N LYS A 205 1.54 -9.54 24.96
CA LYS A 205 2.36 -9.90 26.13
C LYS A 205 3.70 -10.52 25.71
N ASP A 206 3.68 -11.45 24.77
CA ASP A 206 4.88 -12.09 24.23
C ASP A 206 5.71 -11.10 23.39
N LEU A 207 5.07 -10.22 22.61
CA LEU A 207 5.78 -9.14 21.90
C LEU A 207 6.47 -8.17 22.87
N ASN A 208 5.77 -7.72 23.90
CA ASN A 208 6.32 -6.86 24.94
C ASN A 208 7.53 -7.52 25.60
N LEU A 209 7.41 -8.79 25.98
CA LEU A 209 8.52 -9.59 26.52
C LEU A 209 9.73 -9.59 25.58
N LEU A 210 9.51 -9.88 24.29
CA LEU A 210 10.58 -9.94 23.30
C LEU A 210 11.30 -8.60 23.12
N ILE A 211 10.55 -7.52 22.95
CA ILE A 211 11.09 -6.20 22.66
C ILE A 211 11.79 -5.58 23.89
N ASN A 212 11.27 -5.84 25.09
CA ASN A 212 11.87 -5.29 26.31
C ASN A 212 13.06 -6.09 26.82
N LYS A 213 13.01 -7.42 26.78
CA LYS A 213 14.04 -8.26 27.42
C LYS A 213 15.17 -8.71 26.49
N TYR A 214 14.95 -8.69 25.18
CA TYR A 214 15.94 -9.18 24.22
C TYR A 214 16.49 -8.04 23.36
N LYS A 215 17.68 -8.27 22.78
CA LYS A 215 18.28 -7.32 21.84
C LYS A 215 17.41 -7.24 20.59
N TYR A 216 16.90 -6.04 20.29
CA TYR A 216 16.08 -5.78 19.11
C TYR A 216 16.82 -6.17 17.83
N SER A 217 16.14 -6.94 16.99
CA SER A 217 16.65 -7.48 15.73
C SER A 217 15.53 -7.53 14.68
N ASN A 218 15.83 -8.08 13.50
CA ASN A 218 14.84 -8.27 12.44
C ASN A 218 13.66 -9.13 12.92
N ARG A 219 13.86 -10.08 13.84
CA ARG A 219 12.76 -10.85 14.42
C ARG A 219 11.72 -9.94 15.08
N GLU A 220 12.15 -9.11 16.03
CA GLU A 220 11.25 -8.22 16.76
C GLU A 220 10.54 -7.27 15.79
N ASN A 221 11.28 -6.73 14.82
CA ASN A 221 10.76 -5.83 13.81
C ASN A 221 9.70 -6.48 12.90
N GLU A 222 9.95 -7.68 12.36
CA GLU A 222 8.97 -8.35 11.51
C GLU A 222 7.74 -8.85 12.30
N LEU A 223 7.92 -9.26 13.55
CA LEU A 223 6.81 -9.68 14.42
C LEU A 223 5.93 -8.49 14.82
N ILE A 224 6.50 -7.33 15.18
CA ILE A 224 5.71 -6.14 15.51
C ILE A 224 4.98 -5.61 14.26
N LYS A 225 5.63 -5.57 13.09
CA LYS A 225 4.97 -5.25 11.82
C LYS A 225 3.76 -6.15 11.59
N THR A 226 3.96 -7.47 11.69
CA THR A 226 2.91 -8.45 11.44
C THR A 226 1.72 -8.27 12.39
N SER A 227 1.98 -7.96 13.67
CA SER A 227 0.93 -7.63 14.63
C SER A 227 0.14 -6.40 14.21
N ILE A 228 0.84 -5.30 13.92
CA ILE A 228 0.24 -4.00 13.61
C ILE A 228 -0.56 -4.04 12.30
N ILE A 229 0.01 -4.57 11.21
CA ILE A 229 -0.69 -4.59 9.91
C ILE A 229 -1.94 -5.47 9.98
N LYS A 230 -1.90 -6.60 10.70
CA LYS A 230 -3.11 -7.42 10.91
C LYS A 230 -4.16 -6.67 11.74
N GLN A 231 -3.73 -5.89 12.74
CA GLN A 231 -4.64 -5.04 13.52
C GLN A 231 -5.24 -3.90 12.67
N LEU A 232 -4.47 -3.34 11.73
CA LEU A 232 -4.92 -2.30 10.80
C LEU A 232 -5.79 -2.84 9.64
N GLY A 233 -6.08 -4.14 9.62
CA GLY A 233 -6.97 -4.76 8.63
C GLY A 233 -6.30 -5.13 7.31
N TYR A 234 -4.96 -5.20 7.25
CA TYR A 234 -4.28 -5.72 6.08
C TYR A 234 -4.50 -7.22 5.92
N ILE A 235 -4.65 -7.67 4.68
CA ILE A 235 -4.88 -9.06 4.33
C ILE A 235 -3.66 -9.57 3.56
N GLU A 236 -3.07 -10.68 4.00
CA GLU A 236 -2.00 -11.35 3.27
C GLU A 236 -2.50 -11.84 1.90
N HIS A 237 -1.84 -11.38 0.84
CA HIS A 237 -2.11 -11.75 -0.54
C HIS A 237 -1.73 -13.20 -0.81
N SER A 238 -2.49 -13.86 -1.67
CA SER A 238 -2.20 -15.21 -2.14
C SER A 238 -2.47 -15.25 -3.64
N TYR A 239 -1.54 -15.81 -4.41
CA TYR A 239 -1.60 -15.80 -5.87
C TYR A 239 -2.49 -16.92 -6.44
N ASN A 240 -2.75 -17.98 -5.64
CA ASN A 240 -3.59 -19.11 -6.05
C ASN A 240 -4.20 -19.85 -4.86
N ASP A 241 -5.18 -20.71 -5.16
CA ASP A 241 -5.92 -21.52 -4.17
C ASP A 241 -5.03 -22.46 -3.34
N SER A 242 -3.97 -23.00 -3.94
CA SER A 242 -3.03 -23.89 -3.24
C SER A 242 -2.28 -23.14 -2.13
N GLN A 243 -1.80 -21.94 -2.44
CA GLN A 243 -1.19 -21.04 -1.45
C GLN A 243 -2.20 -20.62 -0.38
N GLN A 244 -3.45 -20.36 -0.76
CA GLN A 244 -4.50 -20.00 0.19
C GLN A 244 -4.81 -21.13 1.17
N LYS A 245 -4.90 -22.38 0.69
CA LYS A 245 -5.08 -23.57 1.55
C LYS A 245 -3.91 -23.75 2.52
N ARG A 246 -2.67 -23.62 2.03
CA ARG A 246 -1.47 -23.69 2.88
C ARG A 246 -1.44 -22.60 3.94
N LYS A 247 -1.80 -21.37 3.57
CA LYS A 247 -1.92 -20.24 4.50
C LYS A 247 -2.94 -20.53 5.60
N TYR A 248 -4.11 -21.04 5.24
CA TYR A 248 -5.15 -21.41 6.21
C TYR A 248 -4.65 -22.43 7.24
N GLU A 249 -3.97 -23.49 6.79
CA GLU A 249 -3.39 -24.50 7.70
C GLU A 249 -2.31 -23.90 8.62
N LYS A 250 -1.43 -23.04 8.08
CA LYS A 250 -0.44 -22.32 8.89
C LYS A 250 -1.10 -21.43 9.93
N GLU A 251 -2.14 -20.68 9.58
CA GLU A 251 -2.87 -19.83 10.52
C GLU A 251 -3.58 -20.64 11.61
N LYS A 252 -4.15 -21.80 11.28
CA LYS A 252 -4.76 -22.71 12.26
C LYS A 252 -3.74 -23.17 13.31
N ILE A 253 -2.53 -23.54 12.88
CA ILE A 253 -1.46 -23.97 13.78
C ILE A 253 -0.94 -22.78 14.61
N ASN A 254 -0.74 -21.61 14.00
CA ASN A 254 -0.33 -20.41 14.71
C ASN A 254 -1.32 -20.06 15.83
N ASN A 255 -2.62 -20.06 15.53
CA ASN A 255 -3.67 -19.78 16.50
C ASN A 255 -3.68 -20.82 17.65
N TYR A 256 -3.54 -22.10 17.32
CA TYR A 256 -3.46 -23.16 18.33
C TYR A 256 -2.29 -22.94 19.31
N VAL A 257 -1.10 -22.69 18.77
CA VAL A 257 0.11 -22.47 19.56
C VAL A 257 0.00 -21.21 20.43
N ASP A 258 -0.60 -20.14 19.90
CA ASP A 258 -0.80 -18.90 20.65
C ASP A 258 -1.76 -19.04 21.84
N CYS A 259 -2.73 -19.95 21.76
CA CYS A 259 -3.64 -20.27 22.87
C CYS A 259 -2.97 -21.02 24.03
N LEU A 260 -1.74 -21.52 23.87
CA LEU A 260 -1.00 -22.25 24.92
C LEU A 260 -0.38 -21.26 25.92
N ASN A 261 -1.21 -20.66 26.77
CA ASN A 261 -0.82 -19.60 27.71
C ASN A 261 0.21 -20.02 28.78
N HIS A 262 0.40 -21.32 29.00
CA HIS A 262 1.40 -21.86 29.93
C HIS A 262 2.81 -21.91 29.34
N LEU A 263 2.94 -21.79 28.01
CA LEU A 263 4.23 -21.83 27.32
C LEU A 263 4.79 -20.41 27.13
N THR A 264 6.11 -20.30 27.20
CA THR A 264 6.86 -19.11 26.75
C THR A 264 6.81 -18.97 25.23
N PHE A 265 7.17 -17.79 24.73
CA PHE A 265 7.29 -17.56 23.28
C PHE A 265 8.19 -18.59 22.57
N PHE A 266 9.33 -18.94 23.16
CA PHE A 266 10.28 -19.86 22.53
C PHE A 266 9.77 -21.30 22.50
N GLU A 267 9.11 -21.75 23.57
CA GLU A 267 8.46 -23.07 23.61
C GLU A 267 7.30 -23.13 22.61
N LYS A 268 6.55 -22.04 22.46
CA LYS A 268 5.54 -21.89 21.40
C LYS A 268 6.15 -22.03 20.02
N GLU A 269 7.26 -21.36 19.73
CA GLU A 269 7.95 -21.49 18.44
C GLU A 269 8.46 -22.91 18.19
N GLN A 270 9.09 -23.55 19.18
CA GLN A 270 9.54 -24.94 19.05
C GLN A 270 8.38 -25.89 18.75
N LYS A 271 7.25 -25.72 19.46
CA LYS A 271 6.04 -26.51 19.22
C LYS A 271 5.45 -26.25 17.83
N ARG A 272 5.43 -24.99 17.39
CA ARG A 272 5.01 -24.62 16.03
C ARG A 272 5.85 -25.33 14.97
N ILE A 273 7.17 -25.33 15.13
CA ILE A 273 8.12 -25.98 14.22
C ILE A 273 7.91 -27.50 14.21
N SER A 274 7.72 -28.14 15.37
CA SER A 274 7.45 -29.59 15.44
C SER A 274 6.16 -29.94 14.69
N ILE A 275 5.07 -29.20 14.91
CA ILE A 275 3.80 -29.43 14.20
C ILE A 275 3.95 -29.22 12.69
N PHE A 276 4.72 -28.23 12.26
CA PHE A 276 5.00 -28.01 10.84
C PHE A 276 5.75 -29.19 10.24
N SER A 277 6.76 -29.70 10.95
CA SER A 277 7.53 -30.88 10.54
C SER A 277 6.63 -32.12 10.44
N GLU A 278 5.81 -32.40 11.46
CA GLU A 278 4.89 -33.54 11.49
C GLU A 278 3.86 -33.51 10.35
N LYS A 279 3.41 -32.31 9.97
CA LYS A 279 2.44 -32.11 8.88
C LYS A 279 3.07 -31.91 7.51
N ASN A 280 4.40 -32.02 7.38
CA ASN A 280 5.14 -31.71 6.15
C ASN A 280 4.80 -30.31 5.59
N ILE A 281 4.62 -29.32 6.48
CA ILE A 281 4.37 -27.92 6.11
C ILE A 281 5.71 -27.20 6.08
N TYR A 282 6.18 -26.89 4.87
CA TYR A 282 7.42 -26.16 4.68
C TYR A 282 7.26 -24.65 4.96
N PHE A 283 8.29 -24.08 5.59
CA PHE A 283 8.46 -22.64 5.65
C PHE A 283 8.75 -22.13 4.24
N ASN A 284 7.97 -21.15 3.80
CA ASN A 284 8.31 -20.34 2.65
C ASN A 284 9.16 -19.18 3.16
N HIS A 285 10.37 -19.05 2.63
CA HIS A 285 11.29 -17.99 3.01
C HIS A 285 11.08 -16.70 2.21
N ASP A 286 10.10 -16.69 1.31
CA ASP A 286 9.72 -15.53 0.52
C ASP A 286 9.16 -14.39 1.38
N THR A 287 9.27 -13.18 0.83
CA THR A 287 8.57 -11.99 1.32
C THR A 287 7.07 -12.14 1.16
N LYS A 288 6.32 -11.98 2.26
CA LYS A 288 4.86 -11.95 2.26
C LYS A 288 4.36 -10.55 1.93
N LYS A 289 3.35 -10.45 1.06
CA LYS A 289 2.69 -9.20 0.72
C LYS A 289 1.37 -9.07 1.47
N PHE A 290 1.20 -7.98 2.19
CA PHE A 290 -0.04 -7.64 2.90
C PHE A 290 -0.68 -6.45 2.23
N ILE A 291 -1.95 -6.57 1.84
CA ILE A 291 -2.66 -5.57 1.04
C ILE A 291 -3.80 -4.98 1.86
N LYS A 292 -3.95 -3.65 1.80
CA LYS A 292 -5.13 -2.94 2.28
C LYS A 292 -5.69 -2.06 1.15
N PRO A 293 -6.96 -2.27 0.73
CA PRO A 293 -7.63 -1.38 -0.22
C PRO A 293 -7.83 0.00 0.43
N LEU A 294 -7.59 1.06 -0.35
CA LEU A 294 -7.76 2.45 0.11
C LEU A 294 -8.90 3.16 -0.63
N ASN A 295 -8.90 3.08 -1.97
CA ASN A 295 -9.89 3.74 -2.83
C ASN A 295 -10.37 2.75 -3.90
N SER A 296 -11.69 2.47 -3.92
CA SER A 296 -12.34 1.72 -4.99
C SER A 296 -12.77 2.58 -6.19
N GLU A 297 -12.57 3.89 -6.13
CA GLU A 297 -13.26 4.85 -7.02
C GLU A 297 -12.49 5.27 -8.29
N ILE A 298 -11.17 5.11 -8.35
CA ILE A 298 -10.39 5.63 -9.51
C ILE A 298 -10.64 4.78 -10.76
N ILE A 299 -10.94 3.50 -10.58
CA ILE A 299 -11.38 2.58 -11.63
C ILE A 299 -12.58 1.82 -11.04
N PRO A 300 -13.78 1.88 -11.63
CA PRO A 300 -14.97 1.25 -11.06
C PRO A 300 -14.73 -0.24 -10.76
N LYS A 301 -15.12 -0.69 -9.56
CA LYS A 301 -15.02 -2.09 -9.10
C LYS A 301 -15.60 -3.09 -10.11
N GLU A 302 -16.67 -2.72 -10.81
CA GLU A 302 -17.30 -3.55 -11.84
C GLU A 302 -16.45 -3.71 -13.11
N LYS A 303 -15.63 -2.72 -13.47
CA LYS A 303 -14.61 -2.84 -14.53
C LYS A 303 -13.42 -3.68 -14.06
N LEU A 304 -13.01 -3.50 -12.80
CA LEU A 304 -11.96 -4.31 -12.16
C LEU A 304 -12.33 -5.80 -12.13
N GLU A 305 -13.56 -6.15 -11.78
CA GLU A 305 -14.05 -7.54 -11.70
C GLU A 305 -14.27 -8.19 -13.08
N LYS A 306 -14.76 -7.42 -14.08
CA LYS A 306 -14.92 -7.91 -15.46
C LYS A 306 -13.59 -8.18 -16.15
N ASP A 307 -12.59 -7.33 -15.93
CA ASP A 307 -11.25 -7.51 -16.50
C ASP A 307 -10.53 -8.70 -15.86
N ILE A 308 -10.69 -8.89 -14.54
CA ILE A 308 -10.17 -10.08 -13.84
C ILE A 308 -10.82 -11.33 -14.42
N LYS A 309 -12.16 -11.43 -14.48
CA LYS A 309 -12.83 -12.60 -15.06
C LYS A 309 -12.35 -12.93 -16.48
N ARG A 310 -12.16 -11.92 -17.33
CA ARG A 310 -11.62 -12.12 -18.69
C ARG A 310 -10.18 -12.63 -18.70
N GLN A 311 -9.32 -12.26 -17.75
CA GLN A 311 -7.96 -12.83 -17.69
C GLN A 311 -7.96 -14.31 -17.27
N TRP A 312 -8.96 -14.77 -16.51
CA TRP A 312 -9.09 -16.17 -16.09
C TRP A 312 -9.91 -17.04 -17.05
N GLU A 313 -10.62 -16.45 -18.02
CA GLU A 313 -11.33 -17.18 -19.08
C GLU A 313 -10.42 -17.50 -20.29
N TRP A 314 -9.21 -16.94 -20.34
CA TRP A 314 -8.24 -17.13 -21.42
C TRP A 314 -6.96 -17.88 -20.99
N LEU A 315 -6.96 -18.45 -19.78
CA LEU A 315 -5.99 -19.42 -19.27
C LEU A 315 -6.73 -20.70 -18.87
#